data_AF-A0A1H6CM47-F1
#
_entry.id   AF-A0A1H6CM47-F1
#
_cell.length_a   1.000
_cell.length_b   1.000
_cell.length_c   1.000
_cell.angle_alpha   90.00
_cell.angle_beta   90.00
_cell.angle_gamma   90.00
#
_symmetry.space_group_name_H-M   'P 1'
#
loop_
_entity.id
_entity.type
_entity.pdbx_description
1 polymer ?
#
loop_
_entity_poly.entity_id
_entity_poly.type
_entity_poly.pdbx_seq_one_letter_code
_entity_poly.pdbx_strand_id
1 'polypeptide(L)'
;MPGSLSRRSLLRIGGGAVVAGAAASLTRDVLAPDAAQAATWHSQLVYPGADGRLVYKPDSRGKVIPDFSWAGYRNGQTPIPSVPVVKEIGPVTGDNTAHIQAALDEVGVMPLGANGFRGALLLKAGHYLVDGTLRMKHDGVVLRGVGKEEDTSVNTVITGTGDGTRSAVLFVGGTSGGWESQVPGTKTGITSSLVTTGQRRITLASTTNLKVGDNIIIHHPHTQEWTDAINGGGVVNDAPWTPGQPPELPIMYNRYIRKIVGNDIIICAPVFNDLRRSLSQSYVYVWDRAGLVRNVGVENLRIDMGDPSSTSEDHPQSCIFVSRVEDAWVMNAALLHFSVSGVWVQRSTRVTVQRVRAVQPRSRIIGGMRYSFCAGGMAQQVLFNDLIAFHARHAFIGTGMSTCSGNVWLNGYSKFGYNETGGHHRWSQGLLYDNIQELSNQSENDWVLALHNRGDRGEGHGWSSVNSVAWNCTVDNGKKLCVQTPPTAQNFAIGTTGIVTGHNWYTNHQTGYVEGTNRSGLAPGSLYLEQLADRLRGS
;
A
#
# COMPACT_ATOMS: atom_id res chain seq x y z
N MET A 1 -3.61 22.83 -78.52
CA MET A 1 -4.16 24.06 -79.15
C MET A 1 -5.66 24.04 -78.94
N PRO A 2 -6.38 25.14 -78.67
CA PRO A 2 -6.02 26.57 -78.60
C PRO A 2 -6.23 27.13 -77.16
N GLY A 3 -5.93 28.38 -76.77
CA GLY A 3 -5.38 29.57 -77.42
C GLY A 3 -5.40 30.77 -76.44
N SER A 4 -4.28 31.51 -76.39
CA SER A 4 -4.05 32.92 -76.02
C SER A 4 -4.70 33.51 -74.74
N LEU A 5 -3.93 33.83 -73.70
CA LEU A 5 -3.11 35.06 -73.47
C LEU A 5 -3.91 36.36 -73.23
N SER A 6 -3.76 36.94 -72.02
CA SER A 6 -3.48 38.38 -71.84
C SER A 6 -3.04 38.68 -70.39
N ARG A 7 -2.21 39.72 -70.22
CA ARG A 7 -1.42 40.11 -69.04
C ARG A 7 -1.97 41.40 -68.37
N ARG A 8 -1.68 41.52 -67.06
CA ARG A 8 -1.73 42.71 -66.15
C ARG A 8 -3.14 43.09 -65.67
N SER A 9 -3.44 43.29 -64.38
CA SER A 9 -2.68 44.01 -63.33
C SER A 9 -3.19 43.70 -61.89
N LEU A 10 -2.24 43.52 -60.96
CA LEU A 10 -2.19 43.95 -59.53
C LEU A 10 -3.51 44.35 -58.80
N LEU A 11 -3.98 43.57 -57.82
CA LEU A 11 -3.87 43.81 -56.36
C LEU A 11 -4.72 42.82 -55.51
N ARG A 12 -4.09 42.27 -54.47
CA ARG A 12 -4.60 41.76 -53.17
C ARG A 12 -5.22 40.35 -53.03
N ILE A 13 -4.85 39.77 -51.87
CA ILE A 13 -5.38 38.62 -51.10
C ILE A 13 -4.64 37.28 -51.29
N GLY A 14 -4.15 36.72 -50.16
CA GLY A 14 -3.77 35.31 -50.05
C GLY A 14 -2.52 35.07 -49.21
N GLY A 15 -2.68 35.01 -47.88
CA GLY A 15 -1.63 34.56 -46.95
C GLY A 15 -1.34 33.07 -47.10
N GLY A 16 -0.05 32.73 -47.24
CA GLY A 16 0.45 31.35 -47.19
C GLY A 16 0.63 30.91 -45.75
N ALA A 17 -0.09 29.86 -45.36
CA ALA A 17 -0.07 29.24 -44.05
C ALA A 17 1.21 28.42 -43.83
N VAL A 18 1.85 28.67 -42.69
CA VAL A 18 2.87 27.81 -42.08
C VAL A 18 2.13 26.63 -41.44
N VAL A 19 2.38 25.42 -41.90
CA VAL A 19 1.82 24.19 -41.29
C VAL A 19 2.67 23.85 -40.07
N ALA A 20 2.30 24.42 -38.92
CA ALA A 20 2.73 23.94 -37.61
C ALA A 20 1.88 22.73 -37.24
N GLY A 21 2.50 21.56 -37.12
CA GLY A 21 1.86 20.34 -36.60
C GLY A 21 1.43 20.57 -35.16
N ALA A 22 0.13 20.54 -34.92
CA ALA A 22 -0.48 20.79 -33.63
C ALA A 22 -0.09 19.71 -32.62
N ALA A 23 0.64 20.10 -31.57
CA ALA A 23 0.63 19.38 -30.31
C ALA A 23 -0.78 19.51 -29.73
N ALA A 24 -1.52 18.40 -29.67
CA ALA A 24 -2.80 18.35 -28.98
C ALA A 24 -2.56 18.51 -27.47
N SER A 25 -2.56 19.76 -27.01
CA SER A 25 -2.74 20.09 -25.61
C SER A 25 -4.14 19.63 -25.21
N LEU A 26 -4.23 18.52 -24.48
CA LEU A 26 -5.45 18.14 -23.76
C LEU A 26 -5.67 19.16 -22.64
N THR A 27 -6.27 20.30 -22.98
CA THR A 27 -6.87 21.20 -22.01
C THR A 27 -7.97 20.44 -21.30
N ARG A 28 -7.82 20.31 -19.97
CA ARG A 28 -8.85 19.78 -19.10
C ARG A 28 -10.08 20.69 -19.17
N ASP A 29 -11.07 20.33 -19.97
CA ASP A 29 -12.42 20.83 -19.77
C ASP A 29 -13.02 20.10 -18.58
N VAL A 30 -12.64 20.56 -17.38
CA VAL A 30 -13.42 20.29 -16.17
C VAL A 30 -14.65 21.15 -16.29
N LEU A 31 -15.79 20.54 -16.63
CA LEU A 31 -17.08 21.10 -16.27
C LEU A 31 -17.12 21.16 -14.74
N ALA A 32 -16.70 22.29 -14.17
CA ALA A 32 -16.91 22.58 -12.78
C ALA A 32 -18.41 22.85 -12.62
N PRO A 33 -19.17 22.03 -11.86
CA PRO A 33 -20.42 22.54 -11.34
C PRO A 33 -20.07 23.73 -10.43
N ASP A 34 -20.88 24.78 -10.46
CA ASP A 34 -20.88 25.86 -9.49
C ASP A 34 -21.05 25.24 -8.09
N ALA A 35 -19.93 24.93 -7.44
CA ALA A 35 -19.91 24.40 -6.09
C ALA A 35 -20.09 25.60 -5.18
N ALA A 36 -21.34 25.90 -4.81
CA ALA A 36 -21.59 26.62 -3.57
C ALA A 36 -20.66 26.02 -2.50
N GLN A 37 -19.77 26.84 -1.92
CA GLN A 37 -18.76 26.40 -0.96
C GLN A 37 -19.48 25.64 0.16
N ALA A 38 -19.45 24.31 0.10
CA ALA A 38 -20.16 23.49 1.07
C ALA A 38 -19.63 23.83 2.45
N ALA A 39 -20.53 24.07 3.40
CA ALA A 39 -20.15 24.39 4.78
C ALA A 39 -19.22 23.29 5.32
N THR A 40 -18.04 23.70 5.75
CA THR A 40 -17.04 22.78 6.31
C THR A 40 -17.61 22.11 7.56
N TRP A 41 -17.31 20.82 7.72
CA TRP A 41 -17.70 20.05 8.89
C TRP A 41 -16.58 19.12 9.34
N HIS A 42 -16.58 18.78 10.63
CA HIS A 42 -15.60 17.89 11.23
C HIS A 42 -16.28 16.61 11.71
N SER A 43 -15.55 15.49 11.63
CA SER A 43 -16.00 14.22 12.23
C SER A 43 -16.18 14.38 13.73
N GLN A 44 -17.17 13.70 14.31
CA GLN A 44 -17.35 13.63 15.77
C GLN A 44 -16.25 12.81 16.47
N LEU A 45 -15.50 11.98 15.74
CA LEU A 45 -14.48 11.09 16.30
C LEU A 45 -13.06 11.63 16.18
N VAL A 46 -12.74 12.35 15.10
CA VAL A 46 -11.43 12.97 14.89
C VAL A 46 -11.60 14.35 14.27
N TYR A 47 -11.14 15.38 14.99
CA TYR A 47 -11.30 16.77 14.60
C TYR A 47 -10.18 17.65 15.17
N PRO A 48 -9.89 18.82 14.57
CA PRO A 48 -8.95 19.76 15.15
C PRO A 48 -9.50 20.37 16.45
N GLY A 49 -8.70 20.35 17.51
CA GLY A 49 -8.95 21.01 18.78
C GLY A 49 -8.67 22.51 18.72
N ALA A 50 -8.92 23.20 19.84
CA ALA A 50 -8.70 24.64 19.94
C ALA A 50 -7.24 25.06 19.74
N ASP A 51 -6.28 24.16 19.99
CA ASP A 51 -4.84 24.35 19.77
C ASP A 51 -4.37 23.93 18.36
N GLY A 52 -5.30 23.56 17.48
CA GLY A 52 -5.02 23.06 16.13
C GLY A 52 -4.51 21.61 16.10
N ARG A 53 -4.41 20.91 17.24
CA ARG A 53 -4.04 19.49 17.27
C ARG A 53 -5.22 18.58 17.08
N LEU A 54 -5.00 17.37 16.60
CA LEU A 54 -6.10 16.41 16.45
C LEU A 54 -6.57 15.90 17.82
N VAL A 55 -7.87 16.04 18.06
CA VAL A 55 -8.58 15.44 19.18
C VAL A 55 -9.20 14.13 18.71
N TYR A 56 -8.99 13.06 19.49
CA TYR A 56 -9.51 11.73 19.24
C TYR A 56 -10.55 11.39 20.29
N LYS A 57 -11.79 11.15 19.85
CA LYS A 57 -12.90 10.72 20.70
C LYS A 57 -13.21 9.24 20.43
N PRO A 58 -13.38 8.41 21.46
CA PRO A 58 -13.89 7.05 21.28
C PRO A 58 -15.33 7.07 20.78
N ASP A 59 -15.70 6.04 20.01
CA ASP A 59 -17.08 5.74 19.68
C ASP A 59 -17.87 5.24 20.92
N SER A 60 -19.15 4.91 20.72
CA SER A 60 -20.02 4.38 21.79
C SER A 60 -19.58 3.03 22.36
N ARG A 61 -18.67 2.31 21.68
CA ARG A 61 -18.08 1.04 22.09
C ARG A 61 -16.66 1.22 22.68
N GLY A 62 -16.22 2.46 22.88
CA GLY A 62 -14.89 2.77 23.41
C GLY A 62 -13.75 2.62 22.39
N LYS A 63 -14.04 2.51 21.09
CA LYS A 63 -13.06 2.33 20.03
C LYS A 63 -12.62 3.67 19.45
N VAL A 64 -11.31 3.83 19.27
CA VAL A 64 -10.68 5.05 18.79
C VAL A 64 -10.08 4.80 17.42
N ILE A 65 -10.23 5.78 16.51
CA ILE A 65 -9.53 5.78 15.22
C ILE A 65 -8.02 5.91 15.47
N PRO A 66 -7.18 4.94 15.06
CA PRO A 66 -5.75 4.99 15.38
C PRO A 66 -5.00 6.03 14.53
N ASP A 67 -3.79 6.37 14.98
CA ASP A 67 -2.84 7.21 14.24
C ASP A 67 -2.13 6.40 13.13
N PHE A 68 -2.41 6.75 11.87
CA PHE A 68 -1.85 6.12 10.68
C PHE A 68 -0.62 6.85 10.13
N SER A 69 -0.25 8.00 10.70
CA SER A 69 0.82 8.87 10.17
C SER A 69 2.20 8.22 10.13
N TRP A 70 2.38 7.08 10.77
CA TRP A 70 3.63 6.32 10.77
C TRP A 70 3.87 5.52 9.49
N ALA A 71 2.89 5.43 8.58
CA ALA A 71 3.11 4.78 7.29
C ALA A 71 4.07 5.57 6.39
N GLY A 72 4.89 4.83 5.62
CA GLY A 72 5.80 5.37 4.61
C GLY A 72 7.27 5.35 4.99
N TYR A 73 8.13 5.64 4.00
CA TYR A 73 9.58 5.76 4.10
C TYR A 73 9.98 6.59 5.32
N ARG A 74 10.81 6.02 6.20
CA ARG A 74 11.23 6.63 7.47
C ARG A 74 10.08 7.23 8.28
N ASN A 75 8.91 6.59 8.24
CA ASN A 75 7.67 7.04 8.87
C ASN A 75 7.30 8.48 8.49
N GLY A 76 7.60 8.94 7.27
CA GLY A 76 7.32 10.31 6.82
C GLY A 76 8.09 11.41 7.55
N GLN A 77 9.11 11.07 8.36
CA GLN A 77 9.92 12.06 9.09
C GLN A 77 10.89 12.82 8.18
N THR A 78 11.25 12.21 7.05
CA THR A 78 12.11 12.80 6.04
C THR A 78 11.56 12.48 4.66
N PRO A 79 11.70 13.38 3.67
CA PRO A 79 11.35 13.06 2.29
C PRO A 79 12.21 11.90 1.77
N ILE A 80 11.73 11.23 0.72
CA ILE A 80 12.53 10.27 -0.04
C ILE A 80 13.72 11.02 -0.67
N PRO A 81 14.97 10.59 -0.46
CA PRO A 81 16.14 11.34 -0.90
C PRO A 81 16.43 11.15 -2.40
N SER A 82 17.07 12.15 -3.01
CA SER A 82 17.71 11.99 -4.32
C SER A 82 19.09 11.36 -4.12
N VAL A 83 19.22 10.08 -4.42
CA VAL A 83 20.49 9.34 -4.28
C VAL A 83 21.40 9.60 -5.49
N PRO A 84 22.68 9.97 -5.32
CA PRO A 84 23.60 10.20 -6.43
C PRO A 84 23.77 8.97 -7.33
N VAL A 85 23.84 9.19 -8.65
CA VAL A 85 24.18 8.15 -9.61
C VAL A 85 25.68 7.85 -9.51
N VAL A 86 26.01 6.59 -9.33
CA VAL A 86 27.41 6.11 -9.23
C VAL A 86 27.78 5.16 -10.36
N LYS A 87 26.78 4.65 -11.08
CA LYS A 87 26.96 3.80 -12.26
C LYS A 87 25.81 4.01 -13.24
N GLU A 88 26.13 3.99 -14.52
CA GLU A 88 25.15 4.05 -15.59
C GLU A 88 25.39 2.92 -16.59
N ILE A 89 24.32 2.29 -17.08
CA ILE A 89 24.37 1.30 -18.16
C ILE A 89 23.30 1.56 -19.21
N GLY A 90 23.57 1.19 -20.46
CA GLY A 90 22.56 1.06 -21.51
C GLY A 90 22.13 -0.39 -21.70
N PRO A 91 21.07 -0.65 -22.50
CA PRO A 91 20.64 -2.00 -22.80
C PRO A 91 21.67 -2.73 -23.68
N VAL A 92 21.70 -4.05 -23.57
CA VAL A 92 22.40 -4.96 -24.50
C VAL A 92 21.39 -5.73 -25.35
N THR A 93 21.83 -6.26 -26.49
CA THR A 93 21.00 -7.13 -27.33
C THR A 93 20.63 -8.42 -26.59
N GLY A 94 19.35 -8.81 -26.64
CA GLY A 94 18.85 -10.01 -25.98
C GLY A 94 18.55 -9.80 -24.49
N ASP A 95 18.69 -10.85 -23.69
CA ASP A 95 18.39 -10.83 -22.26
C ASP A 95 19.39 -9.96 -21.48
N ASN A 96 18.86 -8.98 -20.76
CA ASN A 96 19.59 -8.03 -19.92
C ASN A 96 19.66 -8.47 -18.45
N THR A 97 19.09 -9.62 -18.07
CA THR A 97 19.05 -10.10 -16.68
C THR A 97 20.44 -10.07 -16.03
N ALA A 98 21.42 -10.76 -16.63
CA ALA A 98 22.77 -10.84 -16.08
C ALA A 98 23.49 -9.48 -16.11
N HIS A 99 23.26 -8.69 -17.16
CA HIS A 99 23.87 -7.37 -17.36
C HIS A 99 23.44 -6.37 -16.26
N ILE A 100 22.12 -6.26 -16.02
CA ILE A 100 21.59 -5.38 -14.98
C ILE A 100 21.96 -5.92 -13.59
N GLN A 101 21.89 -7.24 -13.37
CA GLN A 101 22.24 -7.82 -12.07
C GLN A 101 23.71 -7.57 -11.70
N ALA A 102 24.64 -7.70 -12.66
CA ALA A 102 26.05 -7.42 -12.43
C ALA A 102 26.27 -5.95 -12.03
N ALA A 103 25.57 -5.01 -12.68
CA ALA A 103 25.66 -3.60 -12.33
C ALA A 103 25.06 -3.28 -10.96
N LEU A 104 23.95 -3.93 -10.58
CA LEU A 104 23.36 -3.82 -9.23
C LEU A 104 24.33 -4.36 -8.16
N ASP A 105 24.96 -5.51 -8.42
CA ASP A 105 25.91 -6.13 -7.50
C ASP A 105 27.19 -5.28 -7.36
N GLU A 106 27.66 -4.63 -8.43
CA GLU A 106 28.79 -3.70 -8.39
C GLU A 106 28.51 -2.47 -7.51
N VAL A 107 27.33 -1.86 -7.65
CA VAL A 107 26.91 -0.78 -6.72
C VAL A 107 26.73 -1.33 -5.30
N GLY A 108 26.26 -2.57 -5.16
CA GLY A 108 26.05 -3.25 -3.90
C GLY A 108 27.31 -3.48 -3.05
N VAL A 109 28.50 -3.51 -3.66
CA VAL A 109 29.79 -3.66 -2.96
C VAL A 109 30.50 -2.34 -2.69
N MET A 110 30.03 -1.22 -3.24
CA MET A 110 30.58 0.12 -2.95
C MET A 110 30.42 0.48 -1.46
N PRO A 111 31.31 1.30 -0.86
CA PRO A 111 31.18 1.68 0.55
C PRO A 111 29.81 2.28 0.88
N LEU A 112 29.23 1.87 2.01
CA LEU A 112 27.98 2.45 2.50
C LEU A 112 28.27 3.83 3.08
N GLY A 113 27.68 4.88 2.50
CA GLY A 113 27.80 6.24 2.99
C GLY A 113 27.11 6.46 4.34
N ALA A 114 27.51 7.50 5.07
CA ALA A 114 26.92 7.86 6.36
C ALA A 114 25.42 8.19 6.29
N ASN A 115 24.91 8.54 5.11
CA ASN A 115 23.49 8.75 4.84
C ASN A 115 22.69 7.43 4.66
N GLY A 116 23.37 6.28 4.68
CA GLY A 116 22.79 4.96 4.50
C GLY A 116 22.68 4.52 3.03
N PHE A 117 23.41 5.15 2.11
CA PHE A 117 23.36 4.85 0.67
C PHE A 117 24.73 4.51 0.09
N ARG A 118 24.77 3.55 -0.84
CA ARG A 118 25.92 3.22 -1.68
C ARG A 118 25.87 4.00 -2.99
N GLY A 119 24.67 4.21 -3.52
CA GLY A 119 24.45 4.99 -4.74
C GLY A 119 23.29 4.45 -5.58
N ALA A 120 23.01 5.14 -6.67
CA ALA A 120 22.04 4.72 -7.67
C ALA A 120 22.72 4.11 -8.90
N LEU A 121 22.19 2.98 -9.36
CA LEU A 121 22.37 2.48 -10.71
C LEU A 121 21.34 3.16 -11.62
N LEU A 122 21.81 3.92 -12.60
CA LEU A 122 20.97 4.48 -13.66
C LEU A 122 20.92 3.54 -14.87
N LEU A 123 19.73 3.13 -15.26
CA LEU A 123 19.46 2.56 -16.57
C LEU A 123 19.15 3.72 -17.53
N LYS A 124 19.97 3.87 -18.59
CA LYS A 124 19.72 4.85 -19.65
C LYS A 124 18.42 4.52 -20.39
N ALA A 125 17.92 5.47 -21.18
CA ALA A 125 16.81 5.21 -22.08
C ALA A 125 17.11 3.99 -22.96
N GLY A 126 16.11 3.14 -23.15
CA GLY A 126 16.24 1.94 -23.95
C GLY A 126 15.27 0.83 -23.54
N HIS A 127 15.30 -0.24 -24.32
CA HIS A 127 14.52 -1.44 -24.10
C HIS A 127 15.38 -2.55 -23.50
N TYR A 128 15.00 -3.02 -22.31
CA TYR A 128 15.71 -4.05 -21.57
C TYR A 128 14.81 -5.29 -21.46
N LEU A 129 15.10 -6.32 -22.24
CA LEU A 129 14.43 -7.62 -22.09
C LEU A 129 14.99 -8.33 -20.85
N VAL A 130 14.13 -8.88 -20.00
CA VAL A 130 14.54 -9.56 -18.76
C VAL A 130 13.80 -10.89 -18.66
N ASP A 131 14.53 -11.99 -18.92
CA ASP A 131 14.01 -13.35 -18.75
C ASP A 131 13.92 -13.77 -17.27
N GLY A 132 14.96 -13.42 -16.50
CA GLY A 132 15.06 -13.81 -15.11
C GLY A 132 14.38 -12.83 -14.15
N THR A 133 14.88 -12.80 -12.92
CA THR A 133 14.45 -11.82 -11.91
C THR A 133 15.64 -11.01 -11.44
N LEU A 134 15.53 -9.69 -11.55
CA LEU A 134 16.50 -8.75 -10.98
C LEU A 134 16.35 -8.71 -9.46
N ARG A 135 17.47 -8.75 -8.74
CA ARG A 135 17.51 -8.80 -7.27
C ARG A 135 18.26 -7.61 -6.69
N MET A 136 17.55 -6.80 -5.90
CA MET A 136 18.14 -5.74 -5.10
C MET A 136 18.31 -6.21 -3.66
N LYS A 137 19.49 -6.76 -3.35
CA LYS A 137 19.80 -7.45 -2.09
C LYS A 137 20.72 -6.69 -1.13
N HIS A 138 21.11 -5.46 -1.49
CA HIS A 138 22.09 -4.66 -0.74
C HIS A 138 21.45 -3.41 -0.16
N ASP A 139 21.85 -3.06 1.06
CA ASP A 139 21.50 -1.78 1.68
C ASP A 139 21.97 -0.61 0.82
N GLY A 140 21.14 0.44 0.74
CA GLY A 140 21.56 1.72 0.19
C GLY A 140 21.64 1.78 -1.34
N VAL A 141 21.07 0.82 -2.05
CA VAL A 141 21.09 0.76 -3.52
C VAL A 141 19.77 1.23 -4.11
N VAL A 142 19.84 2.10 -5.12
CA VAL A 142 18.67 2.57 -5.87
C VAL A 142 18.79 2.12 -7.33
N LEU A 143 17.71 1.56 -7.89
CA LEU A 143 17.56 1.35 -9.32
C LEU A 143 16.75 2.50 -9.91
N ARG A 144 17.36 3.27 -10.80
CA ARG A 144 16.76 4.45 -11.42
C ARG A 144 16.69 4.29 -12.93
N GLY A 145 15.55 4.61 -13.54
CA GLY A 145 15.43 4.86 -14.97
C GLY A 145 15.34 6.36 -15.30
N VAL A 146 15.09 6.68 -16.57
CA VAL A 146 14.94 8.07 -17.07
C VAL A 146 13.51 8.44 -17.48
N GLY A 147 12.53 7.56 -17.23
CA GLY A 147 11.14 7.80 -17.58
C GLY A 147 10.29 6.53 -17.54
N LYS A 148 8.97 6.68 -17.41
CA LYS A 148 8.00 5.58 -17.21
C LYS A 148 7.01 5.41 -18.37
N GLU A 149 7.21 6.14 -19.46
CA GLU A 149 6.39 6.04 -20.66
C GLU A 149 6.99 5.00 -21.63
N GLU A 150 6.29 4.75 -22.73
CA GLU A 150 6.58 3.63 -23.64
C GLU A 150 7.72 3.89 -24.63
N ASP A 151 7.95 5.16 -25.01
CA ASP A 151 8.99 5.53 -25.98
C ASP A 151 10.39 5.26 -25.42
N THR A 152 11.02 4.19 -25.90
CA THR A 152 12.32 3.69 -25.46
C THR A 152 13.48 4.61 -25.84
N SER A 153 13.28 5.60 -26.73
CA SER A 153 14.32 6.58 -27.07
C SER A 153 14.57 7.58 -25.94
N VAL A 154 13.58 7.78 -25.06
CA VAL A 154 13.64 8.74 -23.94
C VAL A 154 13.21 8.14 -22.59
N ASN A 155 12.73 6.89 -22.54
CA ASN A 155 12.33 6.19 -21.32
C ASN A 155 13.11 4.89 -21.11
N THR A 156 13.13 4.44 -19.86
CA THR A 156 13.64 3.12 -19.48
C THR A 156 12.47 2.13 -19.45
N VAL A 157 12.45 1.19 -20.39
CA VAL A 157 11.43 0.14 -20.46
C VAL A 157 12.06 -1.22 -20.20
N ILE A 158 11.63 -1.87 -19.12
CA ILE A 158 11.98 -3.26 -18.81
C ILE A 158 10.80 -4.12 -19.23
N THR A 159 11.02 -5.09 -20.13
CA THR A 159 10.00 -6.07 -20.50
C THR A 159 10.38 -7.43 -19.92
N GLY A 160 9.54 -7.95 -19.02
CA GLY A 160 9.68 -9.30 -18.49
C GLY A 160 9.30 -10.34 -19.55
N THR A 161 10.26 -11.19 -19.93
CA THR A 161 10.08 -12.22 -20.96
C THR A 161 10.12 -13.65 -20.42
N GLY A 162 10.34 -13.82 -19.11
CA GLY A 162 10.33 -15.14 -18.47
C GLY A 162 8.93 -15.74 -18.41
N ASP A 163 8.83 -17.03 -18.11
CA ASP A 163 7.55 -17.75 -18.05
C ASP A 163 6.69 -17.40 -16.80
N GLY A 164 5.50 -18.01 -16.75
CA GLY A 164 4.55 -17.91 -15.63
C GLY A 164 5.04 -18.39 -14.26
N THR A 165 6.20 -19.05 -14.18
CA THR A 165 6.78 -19.52 -12.91
C THR A 165 7.60 -18.44 -12.20
N ARG A 166 7.97 -17.37 -12.92
CA ARG A 166 8.69 -16.23 -12.35
C ARG A 166 7.75 -15.40 -11.49
N SER A 167 8.02 -15.36 -10.18
CA SER A 167 7.18 -14.60 -9.24
C SER A 167 7.21 -13.09 -9.46
N ALA A 168 8.33 -12.55 -9.98
CA ALA A 168 8.46 -11.14 -10.33
C ALA A 168 9.58 -10.86 -11.34
N VAL A 169 9.50 -9.71 -12.01
CA VAL A 169 10.61 -9.12 -12.80
C VAL A 169 11.67 -8.51 -11.88
N LEU A 170 11.23 -7.76 -10.86
CA LEU A 170 12.11 -7.13 -9.88
C LEU A 170 11.77 -7.56 -8.45
N PHE A 171 12.74 -8.16 -7.77
CA PHE A 171 12.65 -8.52 -6.36
C PHE A 171 13.55 -7.61 -5.53
N VAL A 172 12.94 -6.80 -4.67
CA VAL A 172 13.61 -5.87 -3.77
C VAL A 172 13.56 -6.45 -2.37
N GLY A 173 14.71 -6.87 -1.82
CA GLY A 173 14.66 -7.58 -0.56
C GLY A 173 15.90 -8.31 -0.13
N GLY A 174 15.96 -8.54 1.19
CA GLY A 174 16.98 -9.36 1.83
C GLY A 174 16.52 -10.78 2.14
N THR A 175 17.19 -11.39 3.12
CA THR A 175 17.02 -12.79 3.54
C THR A 175 16.54 -12.94 4.98
N SER A 176 16.25 -11.84 5.69
CA SER A 176 15.80 -11.87 7.10
C SER A 176 14.60 -12.80 7.32
N GLY A 177 14.43 -13.36 8.51
CA GLY A 177 13.28 -14.22 8.87
C GLY A 177 11.91 -13.52 8.87
N GLY A 178 10.86 -14.24 9.29
CA GLY A 178 9.48 -13.76 9.47
C GLY A 178 9.21 -13.12 10.84
N TRP A 179 10.21 -12.38 11.35
CA TRP A 179 10.20 -11.73 12.66
C TRP A 179 10.33 -12.64 13.89
N GLU A 180 10.49 -13.96 13.71
CA GLU A 180 10.62 -14.93 14.81
C GLU A 180 11.96 -14.89 15.58
N SER A 181 13.02 -14.34 14.96
CA SER A 181 14.38 -14.33 15.50
C SER A 181 14.53 -13.34 16.66
N GLN A 182 14.82 -13.82 17.87
CA GLN A 182 14.84 -12.98 19.08
C GLN A 182 16.27 -12.78 19.58
N VAL A 183 16.62 -11.55 19.96
CA VAL A 183 17.86 -11.31 20.71
C VAL A 183 17.73 -11.97 22.09
N PRO A 184 18.67 -12.85 22.50
CA PRO A 184 18.57 -13.58 23.77
C PRO A 184 18.38 -12.65 24.98
N GLY A 185 17.54 -13.09 25.93
CA GLY A 185 17.31 -12.36 27.18
C GLY A 185 16.46 -11.09 27.08
N THR A 186 15.89 -10.78 25.91
CA THR A 186 15.04 -9.58 25.70
C THR A 186 13.54 -9.85 25.75
N LYS A 187 13.13 -11.13 25.76
CA LYS A 187 11.70 -11.50 25.81
C LYS A 187 11.11 -11.16 27.17
N THR A 188 10.06 -10.35 27.19
CA THR A 188 9.37 -9.90 28.41
C THR A 188 7.86 -9.80 28.18
N GLY A 189 7.07 -10.20 29.17
CA GLY A 189 5.61 -10.20 29.09
C GLY A 189 5.01 -8.80 29.19
N ILE A 190 3.90 -8.55 28.50
CA ILE A 190 3.05 -7.37 28.72
C ILE A 190 2.17 -7.64 29.94
N THR A 191 2.20 -6.75 30.93
CA THR A 191 1.47 -6.92 32.21
C THR A 191 0.14 -6.18 32.26
N SER A 192 -0.05 -5.15 31.41
CA SER A 192 -1.33 -4.47 31.24
C SER A 192 -2.44 -5.49 30.93
N SER A 193 -3.59 -5.38 31.61
CA SER A 193 -4.75 -6.24 31.34
C SER A 193 -5.34 -6.00 29.95
N LEU A 194 -5.24 -4.76 29.48
CA LEU A 194 -5.67 -4.30 28.17
C LEU A 194 -4.71 -3.23 27.65
N VAL A 195 -4.20 -3.41 26.44
CA VAL A 195 -3.66 -2.33 25.61
C VAL A 195 -4.68 -2.07 24.51
N THR A 196 -5.30 -0.89 24.48
CA THR A 196 -6.35 -0.58 23.50
C THR A 196 -5.77 -0.21 22.13
N THR A 197 -6.54 -0.47 21.08
CA THR A 197 -6.28 0.07 19.74
C THR A 197 -5.97 1.58 19.82
N GLY A 198 -4.93 2.04 19.12
CA GLY A 198 -4.47 3.43 19.15
C GLY A 198 -3.47 3.76 20.28
N GLN A 199 -3.24 2.88 21.25
CA GLN A 199 -2.26 3.13 22.32
C GLN A 199 -0.81 2.89 21.88
N ARG A 200 0.09 3.67 22.50
CA ARG A 200 1.55 3.59 22.33
C ARG A 200 2.31 3.31 23.62
N ARG A 201 1.65 3.39 24.79
CA ARG A 201 2.26 3.05 26.08
C ARG A 201 1.91 1.61 26.43
N ILE A 202 2.93 0.82 26.76
CA ILE A 202 2.77 -0.59 27.12
C ILE A 202 3.56 -0.84 28.40
N THR A 203 2.93 -1.44 29.40
CA THR A 203 3.59 -1.86 30.64
C THR A 203 4.10 -3.28 30.51
N LEU A 204 5.38 -3.48 30.78
CA LEU A 204 6.06 -4.76 30.72
C LEU A 204 6.29 -5.35 32.12
N ALA A 205 6.61 -6.64 32.18
CA ALA A 205 7.07 -7.28 33.42
C ALA A 205 8.45 -6.76 33.85
N SER A 206 9.30 -6.51 32.86
CA SER A 206 10.61 -5.90 33.02
C SER A 206 11.04 -5.22 31.72
N THR A 207 11.79 -4.12 31.84
CA THR A 207 12.51 -3.46 30.74
C THR A 207 14.01 -3.76 30.75
N THR A 208 14.46 -4.68 31.61
CA THR A 208 15.85 -5.18 31.60
C THR A 208 16.22 -5.68 30.20
N ASN A 209 17.41 -5.31 29.73
CA ASN A 209 17.94 -5.61 28.39
C ASN A 209 17.21 -4.94 27.22
N LEU A 210 16.26 -4.02 27.48
CA LEU A 210 15.68 -3.14 26.46
C LEU A 210 16.30 -1.75 26.54
N LYS A 211 16.46 -1.10 25.38
CA LYS A 211 16.90 0.29 25.29
C LYS A 211 16.06 1.09 24.29
N VAL A 212 16.04 2.40 24.47
CA VAL A 212 15.49 3.32 23.47
C VAL A 212 16.22 3.10 22.16
N GLY A 213 15.47 3.03 21.06
CA GLY A 213 15.99 2.72 19.72
C GLY A 213 15.96 1.24 19.36
N ASP A 214 15.68 0.33 20.29
CA ASP A 214 15.49 -1.08 19.93
C ASP A 214 14.29 -1.26 19.00
N ASN A 215 14.48 -2.08 17.97
CA ASN A 215 13.38 -2.61 17.17
C ASN A 215 12.86 -3.88 17.84
N ILE A 216 11.60 -3.85 18.23
CA ILE A 216 10.93 -4.93 18.93
C ILE A 216 9.79 -5.49 18.09
N ILE A 217 9.49 -6.76 18.33
CA ILE A 217 8.22 -7.37 17.94
C ILE A 217 7.34 -7.43 19.16
N ILE A 218 6.13 -6.90 19.05
CA ILE A 218 5.02 -7.18 19.96
C ILE A 218 4.28 -8.38 19.38
N HIS A 219 4.13 -9.44 20.17
CA HIS A 219 3.49 -10.68 19.74
C HIS A 219 2.31 -11.01 20.66
N HIS A 220 1.13 -11.15 20.08
CA HIS A 220 -0.09 -11.61 20.71
C HIS A 220 -0.45 -12.97 20.09
N PRO A 221 -0.15 -14.08 20.79
CA PRO A 221 -0.37 -15.43 20.28
C PRO A 221 -1.80 -15.70 19.84
N HIS A 222 -1.95 -16.52 18.81
CA HIS A 222 -3.23 -17.12 18.42
C HIS A 222 -3.63 -18.15 19.49
N THR A 223 -4.76 -17.92 20.14
CA THR A 223 -5.27 -18.74 21.26
C THR A 223 -6.75 -19.01 21.05
N GLN A 224 -7.26 -20.06 21.70
CA GLN A 224 -8.65 -20.45 21.54
C GLN A 224 -9.58 -19.37 22.10
N GLU A 225 -9.20 -18.78 23.23
CA GLU A 225 -9.96 -17.70 23.87
C GLU A 225 -10.08 -16.47 22.96
N TRP A 226 -9.02 -16.15 22.20
CA TRP A 226 -9.09 -15.08 21.20
C TRP A 226 -9.99 -15.46 20.03
N THR A 227 -9.84 -16.67 19.48
CA THR A 227 -10.69 -17.21 18.41
C THR A 227 -12.17 -17.17 18.80
N ASP A 228 -12.51 -17.62 20.00
CA ASP A 228 -13.88 -17.63 20.51
C ASP A 228 -14.44 -16.20 20.60
N ALA A 229 -13.62 -15.26 21.09
CA ALA A 229 -13.99 -13.86 21.20
C ALA A 229 -14.26 -13.18 19.84
N ILE A 230 -13.77 -13.75 18.74
CA ILE A 230 -14.01 -13.27 17.37
C ILE A 230 -14.95 -14.18 16.58
N ASN A 231 -15.72 -15.02 17.27
CA ASN A 231 -16.69 -15.95 16.71
C ASN A 231 -16.07 -16.91 15.69
N GLY A 232 -14.94 -17.54 16.04
CA GLY A 232 -14.27 -18.50 15.15
C GLY A 232 -13.66 -17.89 13.89
N GLY A 233 -13.47 -16.57 13.87
CA GLY A 233 -13.06 -15.82 12.68
C GLY A 233 -14.22 -15.32 11.80
N GLY A 234 -15.46 -15.63 12.19
CA GLY A 234 -16.66 -15.19 11.48
C GLY A 234 -16.93 -15.94 10.17
N VAL A 235 -16.38 -17.14 10.00
CA VAL A 235 -16.83 -18.11 8.99
C VAL A 235 -18.24 -18.62 9.33
N VAL A 236 -18.95 -19.17 8.35
CA VAL A 236 -20.34 -19.62 8.48
C VAL A 236 -20.43 -21.14 8.48
N ASN A 237 -19.93 -21.81 7.45
CA ASN A 237 -19.93 -23.27 7.33
C ASN A 237 -18.52 -23.85 7.31
N ASP A 238 -17.52 -23.05 6.93
CA ASP A 238 -16.12 -23.47 7.01
C ASP A 238 -15.69 -23.68 8.47
N ALA A 239 -14.61 -24.45 8.64
CA ALA A 239 -14.03 -24.67 9.95
C ALA A 239 -13.56 -23.33 10.57
N PRO A 240 -13.83 -23.10 11.87
CA PRO A 240 -13.31 -21.95 12.59
C PRO A 240 -11.79 -21.85 12.51
N TRP A 241 -11.26 -20.62 12.58
CA TRP A 241 -9.82 -20.40 12.68
C TRP A 241 -9.29 -21.03 13.97
N THR A 242 -8.48 -22.08 13.84
CA THR A 242 -8.12 -22.93 14.98
C THR A 242 -6.63 -22.73 15.33
N PRO A 243 -6.29 -22.36 16.59
CA PRO A 243 -4.91 -22.33 17.05
C PRO A 243 -4.21 -23.69 16.88
N GLY A 244 -2.93 -23.68 16.54
CA GLY A 244 -2.16 -24.90 16.23
C GLY A 244 -2.37 -25.42 14.82
N GLN A 245 -3.25 -24.82 14.01
CA GLN A 245 -3.49 -25.21 12.62
C GLN A 245 -3.05 -24.11 11.64
N PRO A 246 -2.37 -24.46 10.53
CA PRO A 246 -2.05 -23.49 9.49
C PRO A 246 -3.29 -22.93 8.78
N PRO A 247 -3.32 -21.62 8.45
CA PRO A 247 -2.35 -20.63 8.89
C PRO A 247 -2.59 -20.23 10.37
N GLU A 248 -1.51 -20.14 11.13
CA GLU A 248 -1.54 -19.51 12.44
C GLU A 248 -1.81 -18.01 12.31
N LEU A 249 -2.58 -17.45 13.26
CA LEU A 249 -3.05 -16.07 13.19
C LEU A 249 -2.57 -15.18 14.36
N PRO A 250 -1.27 -15.17 14.74
CA PRO A 250 -0.81 -14.25 15.76
C PRO A 250 -0.98 -12.80 15.31
N ILE A 251 -1.35 -11.91 16.23
CA ILE A 251 -1.26 -10.48 15.97
C ILE A 251 0.17 -10.04 16.31
N MET A 252 0.82 -9.39 15.34
CA MET A 252 2.22 -8.98 15.46
C MET A 252 2.37 -7.49 15.15
N TYR A 253 3.28 -6.80 15.84
CA TYR A 253 3.67 -5.43 15.51
C TYR A 253 5.18 -5.25 15.55
N ASN A 254 5.77 -4.76 14.47
CA ASN A 254 7.17 -4.35 14.43
C ASN A 254 7.27 -2.86 14.79
N ARG A 255 7.96 -2.53 15.89
CA ARG A 255 7.98 -1.18 16.48
C ARG A 255 9.35 -0.81 17.00
N TYR A 256 9.63 0.48 17.05
CA TYR A 256 10.79 1.00 17.76
C TYR A 256 10.40 1.53 19.14
N ILE A 257 11.21 1.24 20.16
CA ILE A 257 11.08 1.87 21.48
C ILE A 257 11.55 3.33 21.36
N ARG A 258 10.66 4.28 21.69
CA ARG A 258 10.94 5.72 21.72
C ARG A 258 11.29 6.24 23.10
N LYS A 259 10.74 5.62 24.16
CA LYS A 259 11.02 6.00 25.55
C LYS A 259 10.83 4.80 26.47
N ILE A 260 11.60 4.76 27.56
CA ILE A 260 11.42 3.82 28.67
C ILE A 260 11.22 4.64 29.95
N VAL A 261 10.19 4.31 30.73
CA VAL A 261 9.88 4.93 32.04
C VAL A 261 9.55 3.81 33.03
N GLY A 262 10.54 3.41 33.83
CA GLY A 262 10.42 2.20 34.66
C GLY A 262 10.15 0.98 33.77
N ASN A 263 9.04 0.29 34.02
CA ASN A 263 8.59 -0.85 33.22
C ASN A 263 7.70 -0.49 32.02
N ASP A 264 7.41 0.81 31.82
CA ASP A 264 6.64 1.26 30.66
C ASP A 264 7.56 1.56 29.48
N ILE A 265 7.18 1.08 28.30
CA ILE A 265 7.74 1.49 27.02
C ILE A 265 6.75 2.38 26.27
N ILE A 266 7.26 3.38 25.56
CA ILE A 266 6.53 4.13 24.55
C ILE A 266 7.03 3.71 23.18
N ILE A 267 6.16 3.13 22.34
CA ILE A 267 6.51 2.68 20.98
C ILE A 267 6.31 3.79 19.95
N CYS A 268 6.92 3.64 18.78
CA CYS A 268 6.81 4.59 17.68
C CYS A 268 5.37 4.74 17.18
N ALA A 269 4.80 3.74 16.54
CA ALA A 269 3.43 3.73 16.04
C ALA A 269 2.49 2.98 17.00
N PRO A 270 1.18 3.28 17.03
CA PRO A 270 0.25 2.58 17.90
C PRO A 270 0.07 1.09 17.55
N VAL A 271 -0.57 0.35 18.46
CA VAL A 271 -1.17 -0.96 18.14
C VAL A 271 -2.50 -0.76 17.42
N PHE A 272 -2.83 -1.65 16.48
CA PHE A 272 -4.05 -1.57 15.66
C PHE A 272 -5.13 -2.58 16.07
N ASN A 273 -4.93 -3.27 17.19
CA ASN A 273 -5.87 -4.20 17.80
C ASN A 273 -5.76 -4.08 19.31
N ASP A 274 -6.85 -4.36 20.01
CA ASP A 274 -6.81 -4.51 21.45
C ASP A 274 -5.97 -5.74 21.82
N LEU A 275 -4.96 -5.57 22.67
CA LEU A 275 -4.20 -6.67 23.25
C LEU A 275 -4.76 -6.96 24.63
N ARG A 276 -5.66 -7.94 24.71
CA ARG A 276 -6.34 -8.35 25.95
C ARG A 276 -5.60 -9.51 26.58
N ARG A 277 -5.07 -9.32 27.79
CA ARG A 277 -4.35 -10.38 28.52
C ARG A 277 -5.25 -11.58 28.81
N SER A 278 -6.54 -11.37 29.01
CA SER A 278 -7.54 -12.43 29.22
C SER A 278 -7.80 -13.29 27.99
N LEU A 279 -7.44 -12.81 26.78
CA LEU A 279 -7.58 -13.58 25.54
C LEU A 279 -6.25 -14.23 25.15
N SER A 280 -5.12 -13.52 25.35
CA SER A 280 -3.80 -14.06 25.07
C SER A 280 -2.72 -13.28 25.80
N GLN A 281 -1.79 -13.98 26.46
CA GLN A 281 -0.65 -13.37 27.14
C GLN A 281 0.34 -12.84 26.10
N SER A 282 0.27 -11.53 25.84
CA SER A 282 1.16 -10.85 24.91
C SER A 282 2.55 -10.66 25.51
N TYR A 283 3.55 -10.57 24.65
CA TYR A 283 4.94 -10.32 25.05
C TYR A 283 5.66 -9.52 23.97
N VAL A 284 6.82 -8.98 24.34
CA VAL A 284 7.73 -8.29 23.42
C VAL A 284 9.11 -8.93 23.45
N TYR A 285 9.86 -8.79 22.37
CA TYR A 285 11.28 -9.13 22.29
C TYR A 285 11.97 -8.21 21.28
N VAL A 286 13.28 -8.01 21.43
CA VAL A 286 14.09 -7.33 20.41
C VAL A 286 14.27 -8.27 19.23
N TRP A 287 13.92 -7.79 18.03
CA TRP A 287 14.06 -8.56 16.80
C TRP A 287 15.53 -8.63 16.39
N ASP A 288 16.01 -9.83 16.06
CA ASP A 288 17.26 -9.98 15.31
C ASP A 288 17.01 -9.71 13.83
N ARG A 289 17.61 -8.63 13.34
CA ARG A 289 17.37 -8.03 12.02
C ARG A 289 18.39 -8.47 10.99
N ALA A 290 19.12 -9.56 11.25
CA ALA A 290 20.06 -10.14 10.31
C ALA A 290 19.40 -10.36 8.93
N GLY A 291 20.09 -9.97 7.86
CA GLY A 291 19.62 -10.12 6.49
C GLY A 291 18.50 -9.15 6.07
N LEU A 292 18.11 -8.16 6.89
CA LEU A 292 17.14 -7.12 6.50
C LEU A 292 17.83 -6.09 5.60
N VAL A 293 17.22 -5.77 4.45
CA VAL A 293 17.70 -4.70 3.55
C VAL A 293 17.09 -3.35 3.91
N ARG A 294 17.88 -2.28 3.85
CA ARG A 294 17.48 -0.92 4.21
C ARG A 294 17.82 0.11 3.15
N ASN A 295 17.06 1.20 3.11
CA ASN A 295 17.32 2.35 2.24
C ASN A 295 17.47 1.94 0.76
N VAL A 296 16.45 1.25 0.24
CA VAL A 296 16.44 0.68 -1.13
C VAL A 296 15.30 1.27 -1.95
N GLY A 297 15.56 1.59 -3.21
CA GLY A 297 14.61 2.35 -4.03
C GLY A 297 14.50 1.88 -5.47
N VAL A 298 13.30 1.94 -6.05
CA VAL A 298 13.04 1.73 -7.48
C VAL A 298 12.32 2.96 -8.03
N GLU A 299 12.86 3.60 -9.06
CA GLU A 299 12.29 4.86 -9.53
C GLU A 299 12.41 5.15 -11.02
N ASN A 300 11.44 5.90 -11.54
CA ASN A 300 11.46 6.52 -12.87
C ASN A 300 11.62 5.53 -14.04
N LEU A 301 10.87 4.43 -14.01
CA LEU A 301 10.95 3.37 -15.03
C LEU A 301 9.59 2.75 -15.36
N ARG A 302 9.53 2.06 -16.49
CA ARG A 302 8.42 1.19 -16.89
C ARG A 302 8.83 -0.28 -16.75
N ILE A 303 7.91 -1.10 -16.24
CA ILE A 303 7.97 -2.57 -16.31
C ILE A 303 6.69 -3.06 -16.97
N ASP A 304 6.81 -3.87 -18.01
CA ASP A 304 5.68 -4.59 -18.63
C ASP A 304 6.04 -6.04 -18.97
N MET A 305 5.08 -6.77 -19.52
CA MET A 305 5.24 -8.19 -19.90
C MET A 305 5.16 -8.38 -21.43
N GLY A 306 5.35 -7.32 -22.22
CA GLY A 306 5.33 -7.42 -23.68
C GLY A 306 3.93 -7.57 -24.30
N ASP A 307 2.90 -7.09 -23.61
CA ASP A 307 1.49 -7.17 -24.02
C ASP A 307 0.99 -8.56 -24.47
N PRO A 308 1.10 -9.59 -23.61
CA PRO A 308 0.58 -10.90 -23.92
C PRO A 308 -0.96 -10.87 -24.00
N SER A 309 -1.57 -11.95 -24.49
CA SER A 309 -3.02 -12.04 -24.62
C SER A 309 -3.73 -11.77 -23.28
N SER A 310 -4.97 -11.27 -23.33
CA SER A 310 -5.71 -10.77 -22.15
C SER A 310 -5.85 -11.78 -21.01
N THR A 311 -5.78 -13.08 -21.32
CA THR A 311 -5.88 -14.19 -20.38
C THR A 311 -4.59 -15.00 -20.25
N SER A 312 -3.48 -14.58 -20.89
CA SER A 312 -2.19 -15.24 -20.73
C SER A 312 -1.74 -15.16 -19.28
N GLU A 313 -1.12 -16.23 -18.80
CA GLU A 313 -0.42 -16.29 -17.53
C GLU A 313 1.02 -16.79 -17.74
N ASP A 314 1.42 -17.00 -19.01
CA ASP A 314 2.77 -17.41 -19.40
C ASP A 314 3.67 -16.19 -19.59
N HIS A 315 3.89 -15.50 -18.47
CA HIS A 315 4.77 -14.35 -18.31
C HIS A 315 4.99 -14.11 -16.82
N PRO A 316 5.97 -13.28 -16.40
CA PRO A 316 6.22 -13.09 -14.98
C PRO A 316 4.99 -12.60 -14.23
N GLN A 317 4.82 -13.12 -13.01
CA GLN A 317 3.61 -12.94 -12.23
C GLN A 317 3.44 -11.51 -11.73
N SER A 318 4.52 -10.90 -11.25
CA SER A 318 4.48 -9.54 -10.70
C SER A 318 5.52 -8.62 -11.34
N CYS A 319 5.26 -7.31 -11.36
CA CYS A 319 6.30 -6.36 -11.78
C CYS A 319 7.35 -6.19 -10.67
N ILE A 320 6.92 -5.73 -9.48
CA ILE A 320 7.82 -5.42 -8.37
C ILE A 320 7.36 -6.12 -7.10
N PHE A 321 8.25 -6.90 -6.51
CA PHE A 321 8.01 -7.60 -5.26
C PHE A 321 8.99 -7.10 -4.18
N VAL A 322 8.46 -6.51 -3.12
CA VAL A 322 9.20 -5.89 -2.02
C VAL A 322 9.06 -6.77 -0.78
N SER A 323 10.15 -7.34 -0.29
CA SER A 323 10.11 -8.29 0.82
C SER A 323 11.33 -8.18 1.70
N ARG A 324 11.18 -8.24 3.03
CA ARG A 324 12.32 -8.20 3.96
C ARG A 324 13.13 -6.92 3.77
N VAL A 325 12.41 -5.79 3.76
CA VAL A 325 13.00 -4.45 3.71
C VAL A 325 12.48 -3.54 4.81
N GLU A 326 13.25 -2.52 5.12
CA GLU A 326 12.82 -1.37 5.91
C GLU A 326 13.32 -0.08 5.26
N ASP A 327 12.53 0.99 5.30
CA ASP A 327 12.88 2.27 4.64
C ASP A 327 13.13 2.07 3.15
N ALA A 328 12.07 1.72 2.41
CA ALA A 328 12.15 1.50 0.97
C ALA A 328 11.13 2.33 0.20
N TRP A 329 11.35 2.48 -1.12
CA TRP A 329 10.36 3.10 -1.98
C TRP A 329 10.27 2.50 -3.38
N VAL A 330 9.07 2.61 -3.96
CA VAL A 330 8.83 2.47 -5.39
C VAL A 330 8.16 3.76 -5.84
N MET A 331 8.75 4.49 -6.76
CA MET A 331 8.19 5.80 -7.15
C MET A 331 8.24 6.10 -8.63
N ASN A 332 7.21 6.80 -9.10
CA ASN A 332 7.13 7.29 -10.48
C ASN A 332 7.35 6.17 -11.51
N ALA A 333 6.55 5.10 -11.42
CA ALA A 333 6.68 3.92 -12.26
C ALA A 333 5.38 3.58 -13.01
N ALA A 334 5.52 2.87 -14.13
CA ALA A 334 4.42 2.30 -14.89
C ALA A 334 4.57 0.79 -14.94
N LEU A 335 3.56 0.07 -14.45
CA LEU A 335 3.58 -1.38 -14.27
C LEU A 335 2.41 -1.98 -15.06
N LEU A 336 2.71 -2.78 -16.07
CA LEU A 336 1.70 -3.28 -17.00
C LEU A 336 1.75 -4.79 -17.16
N HIS A 337 0.61 -5.35 -17.58
CA HIS A 337 0.50 -6.71 -18.10
C HIS A 337 0.92 -7.85 -17.18
N PHE A 338 1.06 -7.61 -15.88
CA PHE A 338 1.29 -8.63 -14.87
C PHE A 338 0.06 -9.53 -14.65
N SER A 339 0.26 -10.77 -14.17
CA SER A 339 -0.85 -11.70 -13.89
C SER A 339 -1.27 -11.68 -12.42
N VAL A 340 -0.32 -11.56 -11.50
CA VAL A 340 -0.54 -11.51 -10.05
C VAL A 340 -0.52 -10.08 -9.54
N SER A 341 0.58 -9.33 -9.66
CA SER A 341 0.61 -7.98 -9.05
C SER A 341 1.48 -6.91 -9.71
N GLY A 342 1.06 -5.65 -9.55
CA GLY A 342 1.90 -4.51 -9.90
C GLY A 342 3.01 -4.34 -8.86
N VAL A 343 2.63 -4.00 -7.63
CA VAL A 343 3.53 -3.96 -6.47
C VAL A 343 2.98 -4.83 -5.35
N TRP A 344 3.80 -5.77 -4.87
CA TRP A 344 3.52 -6.57 -3.67
C TRP A 344 4.52 -6.25 -2.58
N VAL A 345 4.06 -5.84 -1.41
CA VAL A 345 4.89 -5.59 -0.23
C VAL A 345 4.59 -6.63 0.84
N GLN A 346 5.59 -7.31 1.38
CA GLN A 346 5.43 -8.24 2.51
C GLN A 346 6.65 -8.24 3.43
N ARG A 347 6.53 -8.69 4.68
CA ARG A 347 7.65 -8.82 5.63
C ARG A 347 8.52 -7.58 5.70
N SER A 348 7.90 -6.42 5.65
CA SER A 348 8.57 -5.15 5.44
C SER A 348 7.86 -4.04 6.18
N THR A 349 8.63 -3.02 6.57
CA THR A 349 8.07 -1.83 7.24
C THR A 349 8.58 -0.54 6.62
N ARG A 350 7.83 0.56 6.81
CA ARG A 350 8.27 1.90 6.41
C ARG A 350 8.56 1.98 4.90
N VAL A 351 7.64 1.49 4.09
CA VAL A 351 7.75 1.47 2.61
C VAL A 351 6.80 2.51 2.04
N THR A 352 7.25 3.30 1.05
CA THR A 352 6.38 4.18 0.26
C THR A 352 6.31 3.73 -1.19
N VAL A 353 5.10 3.46 -1.69
CA VAL A 353 4.81 3.28 -3.11
C VAL A 353 4.07 4.54 -3.57
N GLN A 354 4.65 5.35 -4.45
CA GLN A 354 4.03 6.62 -4.83
C GLN A 354 4.11 7.00 -6.31
N ARG A 355 3.05 7.62 -6.84
CA ARG A 355 2.98 8.06 -8.25
C ARG A 355 3.15 6.91 -9.24
N VAL A 356 2.55 5.75 -8.92
CA VAL A 356 2.66 4.51 -9.69
C VAL A 356 1.33 4.19 -10.37
N ARG A 357 1.39 3.81 -11.65
CA ARG A 357 0.25 3.21 -12.36
C ARG A 357 0.46 1.72 -12.52
N ALA A 358 -0.55 0.92 -12.16
CA ALA A 358 -0.59 -0.53 -12.35
C ALA A 358 -1.82 -0.85 -13.23
N VAL A 359 -1.61 -1.11 -14.52
CA VAL A 359 -2.69 -1.09 -15.51
C VAL A 359 -2.66 -2.30 -16.44
N GLN A 360 -3.85 -2.70 -16.91
CA GLN A 360 -4.03 -3.76 -17.90
C GLN A 360 -3.36 -5.10 -17.52
N PRO A 361 -3.62 -5.66 -16.32
CA PRO A 361 -3.13 -7.00 -16.00
C PRO A 361 -3.62 -8.04 -17.01
N ARG A 362 -2.78 -9.06 -17.26
CA ARG A 362 -3.03 -10.15 -18.21
C ARG A 362 -3.06 -11.45 -17.41
N SER A 363 -4.24 -12.08 -17.34
CA SER A 363 -4.50 -13.33 -16.61
C SER A 363 -5.96 -13.72 -16.78
N ARG A 364 -6.35 -14.93 -16.36
CA ARG A 364 -7.76 -15.19 -16.08
C ARG A 364 -8.24 -14.31 -14.91
N ILE A 365 -9.50 -13.88 -14.92
CA ILE A 365 -10.10 -13.11 -13.82
C ILE A 365 -10.61 -14.10 -12.77
N ILE A 366 -9.68 -14.73 -12.05
CA ILE A 366 -9.93 -15.72 -10.99
C ILE A 366 -9.13 -15.37 -9.74
N GLY A 367 -9.41 -16.04 -8.62
CA GLY A 367 -8.69 -15.94 -7.34
C GLY A 367 -7.16 -15.96 -7.50
N GLY A 368 -6.43 -15.23 -6.65
CA GLY A 368 -4.97 -15.13 -6.70
C GLY A 368 -4.38 -14.14 -7.73
N MET A 369 -5.17 -13.69 -8.71
CA MET A 369 -4.69 -12.84 -9.81
C MET A 369 -5.11 -11.35 -9.72
N ARG A 370 -4.37 -10.48 -10.43
CA ARG A 370 -4.67 -9.05 -10.70
C ARG A 370 -4.76 -8.14 -9.47
N TYR A 371 -3.81 -8.24 -8.56
CA TYR A 371 -3.65 -7.42 -7.35
C TYR A 371 -2.73 -6.23 -7.63
N SER A 372 -3.27 -5.04 -7.86
CA SER A 372 -2.44 -3.91 -8.33
C SER A 372 -1.43 -3.45 -7.27
N PHE A 373 -1.92 -3.13 -6.07
CA PHE A 373 -1.12 -2.63 -4.95
C PHE A 373 -1.45 -3.40 -3.67
N CYS A 374 -0.57 -4.34 -3.33
CA CYS A 374 -0.83 -5.37 -2.33
C CYS A 374 0.06 -5.20 -1.08
N ALA A 375 -0.57 -5.20 0.08
CA ALA A 375 0.07 -5.39 1.39
C ALA A 375 -0.15 -6.83 1.87
N GLY A 376 0.87 -7.66 1.73
CA GLY A 376 0.90 -9.06 2.13
C GLY A 376 1.29 -9.29 3.59
N GLY A 377 1.63 -10.54 3.93
CA GLY A 377 1.97 -10.95 5.30
C GLY A 377 3.10 -10.12 5.88
N MET A 378 2.95 -9.65 7.13
CA MET A 378 3.92 -8.80 7.83
C MET A 378 4.27 -7.50 7.08
N ALA A 379 3.42 -7.02 6.17
CA ALA A 379 3.51 -5.65 5.66
C ALA A 379 2.91 -4.70 6.70
N GLN A 380 3.73 -3.79 7.23
CA GLN A 380 3.25 -2.80 8.19
C GLN A 380 3.77 -1.40 7.91
N GLN A 381 2.99 -0.37 8.23
CA GLN A 381 3.42 1.03 8.04
C GLN A 381 3.81 1.30 6.57
N VAL A 382 3.08 0.71 5.61
CA VAL A 382 3.27 0.94 4.18
C VAL A 382 2.36 2.08 3.72
N LEU A 383 2.92 3.06 3.04
CA LEU A 383 2.17 4.14 2.40
C LEU A 383 2.10 3.89 0.89
N PHE A 384 0.88 3.82 0.37
CA PHE A 384 0.54 3.74 -1.04
C PHE A 384 -0.11 5.08 -1.43
N ASN A 385 0.57 5.97 -2.16
CA ASN A 385 0.13 7.35 -2.38
C ASN A 385 0.09 7.73 -3.86
N ASP A 386 -0.97 8.39 -4.33
CA ASP A 386 -1.08 8.85 -5.74
C ASP A 386 -0.97 7.67 -6.73
N LEU A 387 -1.95 6.77 -6.64
CA LEU A 387 -1.94 5.49 -7.36
C LEU A 387 -3.08 5.39 -8.37
N ILE A 388 -2.78 4.74 -9.50
CA ILE A 388 -3.74 4.49 -10.58
C ILE A 388 -3.80 2.99 -10.86
N ALA A 389 -4.99 2.40 -10.79
CA ALA A 389 -5.23 0.99 -11.13
C ALA A 389 -6.31 0.85 -12.19
N PHE A 390 -6.04 0.14 -13.30
CA PHE A 390 -7.03 -0.13 -14.36
C PHE A 390 -7.19 -1.63 -14.55
N HIS A 391 -8.44 -2.11 -14.64
CA HIS A 391 -8.78 -3.53 -14.88
C HIS A 391 -8.24 -4.51 -13.82
N ALA A 392 -7.98 -4.00 -12.61
CA ALA A 392 -7.60 -4.82 -11.46
C ALA A 392 -8.77 -5.72 -11.02
N ARG A 393 -8.47 -6.89 -10.43
CA ARG A 393 -9.50 -7.61 -9.66
C ARG A 393 -9.61 -6.98 -8.28
N HIS A 394 -8.48 -6.85 -7.57
CA HIS A 394 -8.38 -6.10 -6.34
C HIS A 394 -7.32 -5.01 -6.51
N ALA A 395 -7.72 -3.74 -6.52
CA ALA A 395 -6.80 -2.63 -6.78
C ALA A 395 -5.93 -2.32 -5.57
N PHE A 396 -6.54 -2.09 -4.41
CA PHE A 396 -5.86 -1.69 -3.18
C PHE A 396 -6.18 -2.69 -2.05
N ILE A 397 -5.25 -3.60 -1.76
CA ILE A 397 -5.59 -4.83 -1.02
C ILE A 397 -4.64 -5.12 0.15
N GLY A 398 -5.22 -5.41 1.31
CA GLY A 398 -4.53 -6.00 2.47
C GLY A 398 -4.82 -7.50 2.57
N THR A 399 -3.84 -8.35 2.28
CA THR A 399 -4.00 -9.83 2.24
C THR A 399 -3.13 -10.57 3.26
N GLY A 400 -2.35 -9.84 4.06
CA GLY A 400 -1.40 -10.42 5.01
C GLY A 400 -1.95 -10.97 6.32
N MET A 401 -3.26 -11.24 6.39
CA MET A 401 -3.93 -11.81 7.57
C MET A 401 -3.65 -10.98 8.84
N SER A 402 -3.58 -11.61 10.01
CA SER A 402 -3.38 -10.95 11.29
C SER A 402 -1.99 -10.36 11.52
N THR A 403 -1.07 -10.51 10.54
CA THR A 403 0.27 -9.90 10.60
C THR A 403 0.38 -8.58 9.80
N CYS A 404 -0.65 -8.23 9.05
CA CYS A 404 -0.74 -7.00 8.26
C CYS A 404 -1.37 -5.87 9.08
N SER A 405 -0.69 -4.73 9.23
CA SER A 405 -1.26 -3.60 9.97
C SER A 405 -0.72 -2.21 9.69
N GLY A 406 -1.58 -1.20 9.87
CA GLY A 406 -1.18 0.22 9.78
C GLY A 406 -0.75 0.62 8.37
N ASN A 407 -1.38 0.04 7.35
CA ASN A 407 -1.10 0.34 5.94
C ASN A 407 -2.11 1.37 5.43
N VAL A 408 -1.63 2.29 4.59
CA VAL A 408 -2.38 3.44 4.11
C VAL A 408 -2.40 3.44 2.59
N TRP A 409 -3.59 3.54 2.00
CA TRP A 409 -3.80 3.90 0.61
C TRP A 409 -4.39 5.31 0.56
N LEU A 410 -3.64 6.23 -0.03
CA LEU A 410 -3.86 7.68 -0.02
C LEU A 410 -3.99 8.21 -1.45
N ASN A 411 -5.01 9.03 -1.71
CA ASN A 411 -5.18 9.78 -2.96
C ASN A 411 -5.02 8.92 -4.21
N GLY A 412 -5.91 7.97 -4.45
CA GLY A 412 -5.76 7.02 -5.56
C GLY A 412 -7.09 6.63 -6.16
N TYR A 413 -7.06 6.08 -7.37
CA TYR A 413 -8.27 5.57 -8.00
C TYR A 413 -8.06 4.25 -8.75
N SER A 414 -9.11 3.44 -8.68
CA SER A 414 -9.32 2.23 -9.44
C SER A 414 -10.40 2.50 -10.48
N LYS A 415 -10.14 2.18 -11.75
CA LYS A 415 -11.13 2.30 -12.84
C LYS A 415 -11.33 0.99 -13.56
N PHE A 416 -12.59 0.67 -13.86
CA PHE A 416 -12.97 -0.58 -14.53
C PHE A 416 -12.48 -1.83 -13.79
N GLY A 417 -12.44 -1.78 -12.46
CA GLY A 417 -12.09 -2.93 -11.62
C GLY A 417 -13.12 -4.06 -11.73
N TYR A 418 -12.72 -5.29 -11.43
CA TYR A 418 -13.58 -6.48 -11.50
C TYR A 418 -13.98 -7.02 -10.13
N ASN A 419 -13.49 -6.42 -9.04
CA ASN A 419 -13.89 -6.77 -7.69
C ASN A 419 -13.52 -5.66 -6.68
N GLU A 420 -13.66 -5.95 -5.39
CA GLU A 420 -13.50 -4.96 -4.33
C GLU A 420 -12.05 -4.61 -3.98
N THR A 421 -11.83 -3.35 -3.62
CA THR A 421 -10.73 -2.87 -2.78
C THR A 421 -11.04 -3.12 -1.31
N GLY A 422 -10.04 -3.43 -0.49
CA GLY A 422 -10.26 -3.67 0.95
C GLY A 422 -9.32 -4.68 1.59
N GLY A 423 -9.63 -5.03 2.85
CA GLY A 423 -9.04 -6.20 3.49
C GLY A 423 -9.51 -7.49 2.80
N HIS A 424 -8.63 -8.48 2.67
CA HIS A 424 -8.90 -9.69 1.92
C HIS A 424 -8.91 -10.96 2.78
N HIS A 425 -7.92 -11.14 3.65
CA HIS A 425 -7.78 -12.37 4.45
C HIS A 425 -7.71 -12.05 5.95
N ARG A 426 -8.45 -12.84 6.74
CA ARG A 426 -8.19 -13.23 8.13
C ARG A 426 -7.51 -12.16 9.01
N TRP A 427 -8.26 -11.13 9.38
CA TRP A 427 -7.97 -10.18 10.46
C TRP A 427 -6.85 -9.16 10.20
N SER A 428 -6.71 -8.62 8.99
CA SER A 428 -5.81 -7.46 8.77
C SER A 428 -6.27 -6.24 9.58
N GLN A 429 -5.37 -5.53 10.26
CA GLN A 429 -5.78 -4.47 11.22
C GLN A 429 -5.37 -3.07 10.78
N GLY A 430 -6.22 -2.08 11.00
CA GLY A 430 -5.83 -0.68 10.77
C GLY A 430 -5.40 -0.44 9.33
N LEU A 431 -6.27 -0.79 8.38
CA LEU A 431 -6.12 -0.37 6.99
C LEU A 431 -6.80 0.99 6.84
N LEU A 432 -6.08 1.98 6.34
CA LEU A 432 -6.64 3.29 6.01
C LEU A 432 -6.76 3.41 4.49
N TYR A 433 -7.97 3.64 4.03
CA TYR A 433 -8.27 4.12 2.68
C TYR A 433 -8.67 5.59 2.83
N ASP A 434 -7.86 6.48 2.29
CA ASP A 434 -8.00 7.92 2.45
C ASP A 434 -8.01 8.57 1.06
N ASN A 435 -9.14 9.19 0.69
CA ASN A 435 -9.34 9.73 -0.65
C ASN A 435 -9.18 8.67 -1.77
N ILE A 436 -9.63 7.44 -1.53
CA ILE A 436 -9.66 6.38 -2.54
C ILE A 436 -10.96 6.41 -3.33
N GLN A 437 -10.86 6.27 -4.65
CA GLN A 437 -12.00 6.28 -5.57
C GLN A 437 -12.11 4.97 -6.34
N GLU A 438 -13.27 4.31 -6.26
CA GLU A 438 -13.65 3.20 -7.12
C GLU A 438 -14.60 3.70 -8.19
N LEU A 439 -14.13 3.74 -9.44
CA LEU A 439 -14.79 4.40 -10.56
C LEU A 439 -15.16 3.43 -11.67
N SER A 440 -16.42 3.44 -12.10
CA SER A 440 -16.95 2.61 -13.17
C SER A 440 -16.59 1.12 -13.00
N ASN A 441 -16.63 0.63 -11.75
CA ASN A 441 -16.25 -0.74 -11.43
C ASN A 441 -17.23 -1.74 -12.09
N GLN A 442 -16.66 -2.73 -12.76
CA GLN A 442 -17.33 -3.75 -13.59
C GLN A 442 -17.63 -5.04 -12.83
N SER A 443 -17.36 -5.11 -11.52
CA SER A 443 -17.70 -6.28 -10.70
C SER A 443 -19.18 -6.62 -10.81
N GLU A 444 -19.51 -7.91 -10.83
CA GLU A 444 -20.89 -8.38 -10.66
C GLU A 444 -21.39 -8.13 -9.23
N ASN A 445 -20.48 -8.00 -8.26
CA ASN A 445 -20.82 -7.61 -6.90
C ASN A 445 -21.14 -6.11 -6.84
N ASP A 446 -22.09 -5.75 -5.98
CA ASP A 446 -22.40 -4.34 -5.72
C ASP A 446 -21.30 -3.66 -4.90
N TRP A 447 -20.58 -4.40 -4.05
CA TRP A 447 -19.62 -3.85 -3.12
C TRP A 447 -18.23 -3.82 -3.72
N VAL A 448 -17.65 -2.63 -3.83
CA VAL A 448 -16.39 -2.39 -4.54
C VAL A 448 -15.33 -1.76 -3.65
N LEU A 449 -15.72 -1.27 -2.47
CA LEU A 449 -14.80 -0.98 -1.36
C LEU A 449 -15.34 -1.67 -0.11
N ALA A 450 -14.52 -2.45 0.58
CA ALA A 450 -15.01 -3.35 1.62
C ALA A 450 -14.12 -3.43 2.87
N LEU A 451 -14.71 -3.06 4.01
CA LEU A 451 -14.19 -3.25 5.36
C LEU A 451 -15.10 -4.21 6.15
N HIS A 452 -15.05 -5.51 5.80
CA HIS A 452 -16.12 -6.45 6.13
C HIS A 452 -15.66 -7.89 6.45
N ASN A 453 -16.62 -8.77 6.72
CA ASN A 453 -16.46 -10.21 6.80
C ASN A 453 -16.80 -10.89 5.48
N ARG A 454 -15.93 -11.76 4.99
CA ARG A 454 -16.09 -12.49 3.72
C ARG A 454 -16.66 -13.90 3.90
N GLY A 455 -16.91 -14.32 5.13
CA GLY A 455 -17.29 -15.67 5.54
C GLY A 455 -16.42 -16.74 4.90
N ASP A 456 -17.05 -17.71 4.23
CA ASP A 456 -16.42 -18.91 3.68
C ASP A 456 -15.73 -18.67 2.32
N ARG A 457 -15.54 -17.41 1.92
CA ARG A 457 -14.83 -17.13 0.66
C ARG A 457 -13.38 -17.63 0.75
N GLY A 458 -12.90 -18.17 -0.37
CA GLY A 458 -11.55 -18.72 -0.49
C GLY A 458 -11.40 -19.95 0.40
N GLU A 459 -10.55 -19.84 1.42
CA GLU A 459 -10.24 -20.92 2.36
C GLU A 459 -10.78 -20.61 3.77
N GLY A 460 -11.97 -20.03 3.89
CA GLY A 460 -12.47 -19.51 5.17
C GLY A 460 -11.81 -18.18 5.56
N HIS A 461 -11.97 -17.17 4.71
CA HIS A 461 -11.35 -15.85 4.91
C HIS A 461 -11.90 -15.08 6.11
N GLY A 462 -13.17 -15.29 6.48
CA GLY A 462 -13.87 -14.64 7.58
C GLY A 462 -13.70 -13.11 7.60
N TRP A 463 -13.54 -12.54 8.80
CA TRP A 463 -13.25 -11.11 8.97
C TRP A 463 -11.98 -10.71 8.22
N SER A 464 -12.09 -9.87 7.19
CA SER A 464 -10.96 -9.55 6.32
C SER A 464 -10.20 -8.29 6.76
N SER A 465 -10.87 -7.40 7.50
CA SER A 465 -10.30 -6.17 8.04
C SER A 465 -10.99 -5.74 9.32
N VAL A 466 -10.20 -5.20 10.25
CA VAL A 466 -10.65 -4.71 11.55
C VAL A 466 -9.97 -3.40 11.91
N ASN A 467 -10.59 -2.57 12.75
CA ASN A 467 -10.05 -1.25 13.16
C ASN A 467 -9.64 -0.38 11.96
N SER A 468 -10.29 -0.58 10.81
CA SER A 468 -9.93 0.00 9.52
C SER A 468 -10.87 1.14 9.16
N VAL A 469 -10.40 2.08 8.35
CA VAL A 469 -11.07 3.36 8.08
C VAL A 469 -11.14 3.60 6.58
N ALA A 470 -12.33 3.93 6.08
CA ALA A 470 -12.54 4.59 4.80
C ALA A 470 -12.84 6.07 5.07
N TRP A 471 -11.92 6.95 4.72
CA TRP A 471 -11.99 8.38 4.94
C TRP A 471 -12.09 9.11 3.62
N ASN A 472 -13.16 9.88 3.42
CA ASN A 472 -13.39 10.67 2.21
C ASN A 472 -13.26 9.85 0.90
N CYS A 473 -13.67 8.57 0.93
CA CYS A 473 -13.62 7.69 -0.24
C CYS A 473 -14.85 7.86 -1.14
N THR A 474 -14.71 7.52 -2.41
CA THR A 474 -15.79 7.56 -3.40
C THR A 474 -16.03 6.18 -3.99
N VAL A 475 -17.30 5.78 -4.07
CA VAL A 475 -17.78 4.68 -4.93
C VAL A 475 -18.85 5.23 -5.86
N ASP A 476 -18.74 5.01 -7.17
CA ASP A 476 -19.68 5.55 -8.16
C ASP A 476 -20.61 4.48 -8.76
N ASN A 477 -21.40 4.87 -9.77
CA ASN A 477 -22.15 3.96 -10.63
C ASN A 477 -23.07 2.96 -9.90
N GLY A 478 -23.72 3.41 -8.81
CA GLY A 478 -24.61 2.59 -8.00
C GLY A 478 -23.91 1.50 -7.18
N LYS A 479 -22.58 1.44 -7.20
CA LYS A 479 -21.78 0.54 -6.36
C LYS A 479 -21.74 1.02 -4.91
N LYS A 480 -21.30 0.12 -4.05
CA LYS A 480 -21.43 0.22 -2.60
C LYS A 480 -20.08 0.09 -1.91
N LEU A 481 -19.94 0.82 -0.81
CA LEU A 481 -18.94 0.62 0.21
C LEU A 481 -19.55 -0.24 1.32
N CYS A 482 -18.98 -1.42 1.58
CA CYS A 482 -19.37 -2.26 2.71
C CYS A 482 -18.52 -1.92 3.94
N VAL A 483 -19.14 -1.58 5.06
CA VAL A 483 -18.45 -1.36 6.33
C VAL A 483 -19.22 -2.05 7.45
N GLN A 484 -18.58 -3.01 8.11
CA GLN A 484 -19.20 -3.83 9.16
C GLN A 484 -18.50 -3.65 10.50
N THR A 485 -19.19 -4.07 11.56
CA THR A 485 -18.68 -4.07 12.92
C THR A 485 -18.18 -5.47 13.31
N PRO A 486 -16.85 -5.68 13.44
CA PRO A 486 -16.32 -6.94 13.96
C PRO A 486 -16.59 -7.11 15.47
N PRO A 487 -16.59 -8.35 16.03
CA PRO A 487 -16.98 -8.61 17.42
C PRO A 487 -16.20 -7.79 18.46
N THR A 488 -14.88 -7.70 18.33
CA THR A 488 -13.99 -7.04 19.29
C THR A 488 -13.34 -5.75 18.75
N ALA A 489 -13.77 -5.28 17.58
CA ALA A 489 -13.15 -4.17 16.85
C ALA A 489 -14.21 -3.27 16.18
N GLN A 490 -13.80 -2.17 15.56
CA GLN A 490 -14.71 -1.26 14.85
C GLN A 490 -14.12 -0.84 13.50
N ASN A 491 -14.86 -0.98 12.40
CA ASN A 491 -14.50 -0.32 11.14
C ASN A 491 -15.31 0.97 10.96
N PHE A 492 -14.76 1.92 10.21
CA PHE A 492 -15.30 3.28 10.07
C PHE A 492 -15.42 3.68 8.60
N ALA A 493 -16.50 4.36 8.23
CA ALA A 493 -16.68 5.05 6.96
C ALA A 493 -17.11 6.49 7.24
N ILE A 494 -16.25 7.47 6.90
CA ILE A 494 -16.45 8.88 7.26
C ILE A 494 -16.28 9.75 6.02
N GLY A 495 -17.28 10.58 5.72
CA GLY A 495 -17.28 11.51 4.58
C GLY A 495 -17.30 10.84 3.22
N THR A 496 -17.73 9.59 3.13
CA THR A 496 -17.69 8.84 1.87
C THR A 496 -18.78 9.30 0.90
N THR A 497 -18.48 9.36 -0.39
CA THR A 497 -19.44 9.63 -1.46
C THR A 497 -19.88 8.33 -2.12
N GLY A 498 -21.19 8.16 -2.34
CA GLY A 498 -21.81 6.96 -2.88
C GLY A 498 -22.74 6.28 -1.87
N ILE A 499 -22.91 4.96 -2.00
CA ILE A 499 -23.77 4.15 -1.12
C ILE A 499 -22.91 3.44 -0.09
N VAL A 500 -23.23 3.60 1.19
CA VAL A 500 -22.57 2.89 2.31
C VAL A 500 -23.56 1.92 2.94
N THR A 501 -23.11 0.70 3.25
CA THR A 501 -23.97 -0.34 3.85
C THR A 501 -23.17 -1.30 4.75
N GLY A 502 -23.84 -1.94 5.70
CA GLY A 502 -23.29 -3.06 6.47
C GLY A 502 -23.57 -4.44 5.88
N HIS A 503 -24.36 -4.52 4.82
CA HIS A 503 -24.68 -5.79 4.16
C HIS A 503 -23.64 -6.11 3.10
N ASN A 504 -23.29 -7.37 2.91
CA ASN A 504 -22.57 -7.84 1.71
C ASN A 504 -23.26 -9.07 1.12
N TRP A 505 -22.65 -9.68 0.11
CA TRP A 505 -23.20 -10.82 -0.63
C TRP A 505 -23.28 -12.14 0.18
N TYR A 506 -22.70 -12.19 1.38
CA TYR A 506 -22.52 -13.44 2.12
C TYR A 506 -22.94 -13.37 3.59
N THR A 507 -22.72 -12.22 4.23
CA THR A 507 -22.94 -12.01 5.66
C THR A 507 -23.85 -10.80 5.88
N ASN A 508 -24.59 -10.85 6.98
CA ASN A 508 -25.42 -9.76 7.44
C ASN A 508 -24.97 -9.31 8.84
N HIS A 509 -23.78 -8.71 8.94
CA HIS A 509 -23.31 -8.14 10.19
C HIS A 509 -23.83 -6.73 10.40
N GLN A 510 -23.80 -6.28 11.66
CA GLN A 510 -24.08 -4.90 12.02
C GLN A 510 -23.18 -3.95 11.22
N THR A 511 -23.78 -2.88 10.68
CA THR A 511 -23.04 -1.80 10.01
C THR A 511 -21.96 -1.23 10.94
N GLY A 512 -20.81 -0.91 10.36
CA GLY A 512 -19.76 -0.16 11.05
C GLY A 512 -20.17 1.26 11.40
N TYR A 513 -19.23 2.04 11.92
CA TYR A 513 -19.49 3.45 12.19
C TYR A 513 -19.56 4.20 10.86
N VAL A 514 -20.65 4.91 10.63
CA VAL A 514 -20.87 5.70 9.40
C VAL A 514 -21.18 7.13 9.77
N GLU A 515 -20.48 8.08 9.15
CA GLU A 515 -20.67 9.51 9.39
C GLU A 515 -20.52 10.31 8.09
N GLY A 516 -21.46 11.23 7.84
CA GLY A 516 -21.33 12.21 6.77
C GLY A 516 -21.32 11.64 5.35
N THR A 517 -21.95 10.49 5.11
CA THR A 517 -22.11 9.93 3.76
C THR A 517 -22.80 10.95 2.83
N ASN A 518 -22.24 11.16 1.64
CA ASN A 518 -22.68 12.16 0.65
C ASN A 518 -22.70 13.62 1.16
N ARG A 519 -22.00 13.91 2.26
CA ARG A 519 -21.83 15.27 2.78
C ARG A 519 -20.46 15.81 2.39
N SER A 520 -20.43 16.74 1.44
CA SER A 520 -19.21 17.45 1.06
C SER A 520 -18.69 18.37 2.18
N GLY A 521 -17.44 18.79 2.09
CA GLY A 521 -16.82 19.72 3.05
C GLY A 521 -16.23 19.08 4.32
N LEU A 522 -15.94 17.78 4.31
CA LEU A 522 -15.24 17.13 5.43
C LEU A 522 -13.85 17.77 5.63
N ALA A 523 -13.55 18.21 6.85
CA ALA A 523 -12.25 18.67 7.30
C ALA A 523 -11.78 17.88 8.54
N PRO A 524 -10.54 17.36 8.57
CA PRO A 524 -9.57 17.41 7.48
C PRO A 524 -10.01 16.55 6.27
N GLY A 525 -9.71 17.02 5.06
CA GLY A 525 -10.04 16.28 3.82
C GLY A 525 -9.23 14.98 3.66
N SER A 526 -8.10 14.86 4.36
CA SER A 526 -7.34 13.62 4.51
C SER A 526 -7.00 13.41 5.98
N LEU A 527 -7.35 12.23 6.49
CA LEU A 527 -6.98 11.83 7.85
C LEU A 527 -5.46 11.62 7.96
N TYR A 528 -4.84 10.89 7.04
CA TYR A 528 -3.41 10.59 7.08
C TYR A 528 -2.56 11.86 7.04
N LEU A 529 -2.87 12.79 6.12
CA LEU A 529 -2.08 14.01 5.96
C LEU A 529 -2.18 14.92 7.18
N GLU A 530 -3.37 15.06 7.79
CA GLU A 530 -3.51 15.85 9.02
C GLU A 530 -2.84 15.15 10.21
N GLN A 531 -2.95 13.82 10.33
CA GLN A 531 -2.24 13.06 11.36
C GLN A 531 -0.72 13.21 11.23
N LEU A 532 -0.20 13.18 9.99
CA LEU A 532 1.22 13.39 9.72
C LEU A 532 1.65 14.81 10.07
N ALA A 533 0.89 15.82 9.65
CA ALA A 533 1.15 17.21 9.99
C ALA A 533 1.17 17.40 11.52
N ASP A 534 0.16 16.89 12.22
CA ASP A 534 0.04 16.99 13.67
C ASP A 534 1.23 16.34 14.40
N ARG A 535 1.61 15.13 13.98
CA ARG A 535 2.75 14.42 14.56
C ARG A 535 4.07 15.17 14.33
N LEU A 536 4.28 15.74 13.16
CA LEU A 536 5.51 16.48 12.83
C LEU A 536 5.57 17.87 13.48
N ARG A 537 4.43 18.49 13.81
CA ARG A 537 4.38 19.71 14.64
C ARG A 537 4.86 19.49 16.08
N GLY A 538 4.71 18.27 16.59
CA GLY A 538 5.05 17.90 17.98
C GLY A 538 6.37 17.13 18.14
N SER A 539 7.10 16.87 17.06
CA SER A 539 8.33 16.07 17.06
C SER A 539 9.61 16.87 17.23
#